data_AF-A0A1W9MAY8-F1
#
_entry.id   AF-A0A1W9MAY8-F1
#
_cell.length_a   1.000
_cell.length_b   1.000
_cell.length_c   1.000
_cell.angle_alpha   90.00
_cell.angle_beta   90.00
_cell.angle_gamma   90.00
#
_symmetry.space_group_name_H-M   'P 1'
#
loop_
_entity.id
_entity.type
_entity.pdbx_description
1 polymer ?
#
loop_
_entity_poly.entity_id
_entity_poly.type
_entity_poly.pdbx_seq_one_letter_code
_entity_poly.pdbx_strand_id
1 'polypeptide(L)'
;MAKGSRRNHSAAFKAKVALTALAGEKTLAELAQQFEVHPNQITTWKRQLSESAAGIFEKSPSKEHEVDLKALHAKIGQLTLENAFLESALTKAGRLSAKR
;
A
#
# COMPACT_ATOMS: atom_id res chain seq x y z
N MET A 1 11.37 4.10 -32.84
CA MET A 1 10.98 5.13 -31.85
C MET A 1 10.83 4.44 -30.50
N ALA A 2 11.83 4.57 -29.61
CA ALA A 2 11.76 3.98 -28.27
C ALA A 2 10.65 4.69 -27.48
N LYS A 3 9.60 3.96 -27.10
CA LYS A 3 8.46 4.49 -26.36
C LYS A 3 8.95 4.86 -24.96
N GLY A 4 9.16 6.16 -24.72
CA GLY A 4 9.72 6.69 -23.49
C GLY A 4 9.01 6.11 -22.26
N SER A 5 9.81 5.55 -21.34
CA SER A 5 9.34 5.06 -20.06
C SER A 5 8.51 6.14 -19.38
N ARG A 6 7.23 5.85 -19.06
CA ARG A 6 6.37 6.79 -18.36
C ARG A 6 6.97 7.06 -17.00
N ARG A 7 7.31 8.31 -16.69
CA ARG A 7 7.69 8.71 -15.34
C ARG A 7 6.52 8.43 -14.40
N ASN A 8 6.72 7.48 -13.48
CA ASN A 8 5.76 7.18 -12.43
C ASN A 8 6.00 8.13 -11.26
N HIS A 9 5.00 8.95 -10.96
CA HIS A 9 5.02 9.83 -9.78
C HIS A 9 4.40 9.12 -8.57
N SER A 10 4.97 9.33 -7.38
CA SER A 10 4.45 8.78 -6.13
C SER A 10 3.07 9.37 -5.78
N ALA A 11 2.27 8.64 -5.01
CA ALA A 11 0.94 9.10 -4.58
C ALA A 11 1.02 10.43 -3.80
N ALA A 12 1.99 10.54 -2.88
CA ALA A 12 2.25 11.76 -2.12
C ALA A 12 2.60 12.95 -3.02
N PHE A 13 3.40 12.74 -4.07
CA PHE A 13 3.74 13.79 -5.02
C PHE A 13 2.51 14.27 -5.80
N LYS A 14 1.71 13.34 -6.33
CA LYS A 14 0.47 13.69 -7.05
C LYS A 14 -0.50 14.47 -6.16
N ALA A 15 -0.67 14.05 -4.91
CA ALA A 15 -1.52 14.74 -3.93
C ALA A 15 -1.01 16.17 -3.65
N LYS A 16 0.29 16.36 -3.44
CA LYS A 16 0.89 17.69 -3.23
C LYS A 16 0.63 18.62 -4.42
N VAL A 17 0.87 18.15 -5.64
CA VAL A 17 0.64 18.93 -6.86
C VAL A 17 -0.84 19.27 -7.02
N ALA A 18 -1.73 18.30 -6.83
CA ALA A 18 -3.17 18.49 -6.92
C ALA A 18 -3.69 19.50 -5.88
N LEU A 19 -3.20 19.45 -4.63
CA LEU A 19 -3.54 20.41 -3.58
C LEU A 19 -3.09 21.83 -3.94
N THR A 20 -1.85 22.01 -4.43
CA THR A 20 -1.37 23.33 -4.88
C THR A 20 -2.17 23.86 -6.08
N ALA A 21 -2.62 22.97 -6.96
CA ALA A 21 -3.48 23.33 -8.09
C ALA A 21 -4.93 23.64 -7.69
N LEU A 22 -5.41 23.09 -6.56
CA LEU A 22 -6.71 23.43 -5.97
C LEU A 22 -6.66 24.77 -5.24
N ALA A 23 -5.56 25.07 -4.53
CA ALA A 23 -5.38 26.33 -3.82
C ALA A 23 -5.43 27.55 -4.76
N GLY A 24 -5.03 27.39 -6.02
CA GLY A 24 -5.21 28.40 -7.06
C GLY A 24 -4.25 29.59 -6.98
N GLU A 25 -3.26 29.55 -6.09
CA GLU A 25 -2.25 30.60 -5.91
C GLU A 25 -1.29 30.75 -7.10
N LYS A 26 -1.15 29.68 -7.90
CA LYS A 26 -0.26 29.61 -9.06
C LYS A 26 -1.00 29.13 -10.29
N THR A 27 -0.59 29.64 -11.44
CA THR A 27 -1.11 29.19 -12.73
C THR A 27 -0.65 27.76 -13.04
N LEU A 28 -1.36 27.06 -13.92
CA LEU A 28 -0.97 25.72 -14.36
C LEU A 28 0.42 25.70 -15.02
N ALA A 29 0.81 26.79 -15.68
CA ALA A 29 2.10 26.92 -16.33
C ALA A 29 3.25 27.02 -15.29
N GLU A 30 3.06 27.82 -14.24
CA GLU A 30 4.04 27.94 -13.15
C GLU A 30 4.16 26.64 -12.36
N LEU A 31 3.03 25.95 -12.11
CA LEU A 31 3.05 24.64 -11.46
C LEU A 31 3.74 23.58 -12.33
N ALA A 32 3.52 23.63 -13.65
CA ALA A 32 4.19 22.73 -14.59
C ALA A 32 5.71 22.91 -14.59
N GLN A 33 6.17 24.16 -14.52
CA GLN A 33 7.60 24.48 -14.40
C GLN A 33 8.15 24.09 -13.03
N GLN A 34 7.45 24.41 -11.93
CA GLN A 34 7.91 24.16 -10.57
C GLN A 34 8.03 22.66 -10.26
N PHE A 35 7.07 21.86 -10.72
CA PHE A 35 7.02 20.43 -10.44
C PHE A 35 7.57 19.57 -11.59
N GLU A 36 8.00 20.19 -12.69
CA GLU A 36 8.45 19.52 -13.92
C GLU A 36 7.41 18.50 -14.46
N VAL A 37 6.13 18.88 -14.40
CA VAL A 37 4.99 18.05 -14.77
C VAL A 37 4.21 18.71 -15.89
N HIS A 38 3.77 17.94 -16.88
CA HIS A 38 2.95 18.47 -17.96
C HIS A 38 1.59 19.01 -17.44
N PRO A 39 1.10 20.18 -17.90
CA PRO A 39 -0.16 20.78 -17.41
C PRO A 39 -1.37 19.83 -17.39
N ASN A 40 -1.53 19.00 -18.43
CA ASN A 40 -2.59 17.98 -18.48
C ASN A 40 -2.55 16.94 -17.34
N GLN A 41 -1.37 16.63 -16.80
CA GLN A 41 -1.27 15.74 -15.64
C GLN A 41 -1.74 16.44 -14.37
N ILE A 42 -1.42 17.73 -14.22
CA ILE A 42 -1.86 18.56 -13.09
C ILE A 42 -3.38 18.67 -13.08
N THR A 43 -4.00 18.93 -14.23
CA THR A 43 -5.48 18.97 -14.34
C THR A 43 -6.12 17.63 -14.03
N THR A 44 -5.51 16.53 -14.50
CA THR A 44 -5.97 15.16 -14.19
C THR A 44 -5.93 14.88 -12.70
N TRP A 45 -4.81 15.17 -12.02
CA TRP A 45 -4.66 14.92 -10.59
C TRP A 45 -5.54 15.84 -9.74
N LYS A 46 -5.70 17.11 -10.15
CA LYS A 46 -6.65 18.04 -9.54
C LYS A 46 -8.07 17.47 -9.56
N ARG A 47 -8.51 16.96 -10.71
CA ARG A 47 -9.84 16.34 -10.86
C ARG A 47 -9.98 15.07 -10.02
N GLN A 48 -8.99 14.18 -10.08
CA GLN A 48 -8.98 12.95 -9.28
C GLN A 48 -9.11 13.24 -7.78
N LEU A 49 -8.37 14.24 -7.30
CA LEU A 49 -8.41 14.64 -5.90
C LEU A 49 -9.79 15.22 -5.54
N SER A 50 -10.37 16.08 -6.38
CA SER A 50 -11.71 16.65 -6.10
C SER A 50 -12.82 15.60 -6.10
N GLU A 51 -12.77 14.62 -7.01
CA GLU A 51 -13.76 13.53 -7.09
C GLU A 51 -13.61 12.55 -5.93
N SER A 52 -12.38 12.25 -5.53
CA SER A 52 -12.10 11.25 -4.48
C SER A 52 -12.10 11.83 -3.06
N ALA A 53 -12.11 13.16 -2.91
CA ALA A 53 -12.02 13.83 -1.60
C ALA A 53 -13.18 13.46 -0.67
N ALA A 54 -14.39 13.31 -1.21
CA ALA A 54 -15.56 12.91 -0.42
C ALA A 54 -15.35 11.56 0.27
N GLY A 55 -14.75 10.60 -0.44
CA GLY A 55 -14.47 9.25 0.08
C GLY A 55 -13.47 9.21 1.25
N ILE A 56 -12.70 10.29 1.47
CA ILE A 56 -11.80 10.41 2.64
C ILE A 56 -12.60 10.70 3.92
N PHE A 57 -13.72 11.41 3.79
CA PHE A 57 -14.61 11.75 4.90
C PHE A 57 -15.74 10.75 5.08
N GLU A 58 -16.05 9.96 4.05
CA GLU A 58 -16.86 8.76 4.21
C GLU A 58 -16.13 7.78 5.11
N LYS A 59 -16.74 7.45 6.25
CA LYS A 59 -16.30 6.40 7.15
C LYS A 59 -16.54 5.05 6.47
N SER A 60 -15.77 4.75 5.43
CA SER A 60 -15.67 3.38 4.95
C SER A 60 -15.04 2.56 6.07
N PRO A 61 -15.57 1.37 6.39
CA PRO A 61 -14.81 0.45 7.22
C PRO A 61 -13.49 0.29 6.50
N SER A 62 -12.39 0.61 7.18
CA SER A 62 -11.06 0.32 6.69
C SER A 62 -11.15 -1.09 6.12
N LYS A 63 -10.82 -1.27 4.84
CA LYS A 63 -10.31 -2.55 4.37
C LYS A 63 -8.93 -2.76 5.01
N GLU A 64 -8.85 -2.65 6.34
CA GLU A 64 -8.14 -3.64 7.10
C GLU A 64 -8.60 -4.94 6.46
N HIS A 65 -7.67 -5.64 5.81
CA HIS A 65 -7.90 -7.02 5.46
C HIS A 65 -8.68 -7.60 6.64
N GLU A 66 -9.90 -8.09 6.41
CA GLU A 66 -10.52 -8.97 7.38
C GLU A 66 -9.54 -10.12 7.47
N VAL A 67 -8.56 -9.96 8.35
CA VAL A 67 -7.54 -10.94 8.60
C VAL A 67 -8.40 -12.04 9.18
N ASP A 68 -8.55 -13.12 8.40
CA ASP A 68 -9.37 -14.24 8.83
C ASP A 68 -8.68 -14.84 10.05
N LEU A 69 -9.06 -14.34 11.22
CA LEU A 69 -8.52 -14.74 12.51
C LEU A 69 -8.71 -16.23 12.71
N LYS A 70 -9.76 -16.81 12.13
CA LYS A 70 -10.01 -18.25 12.17
C LYS A 70 -8.96 -19.00 11.34
N ALA A 71 -8.63 -18.54 10.14
CA ALA A 71 -7.57 -19.14 9.33
C ALA A 71 -6.20 -19.03 10.02
N LEU A 72 -5.88 -17.88 10.64
CA LEU A 72 -4.64 -17.71 11.40
C LEU A 72 -4.58 -18.63 12.64
N HIS A 73 -5.64 -18.68 13.45
CA HIS A 73 -5.68 -19.57 14.62
C HIS A 73 -5.59 -21.04 14.21
N ALA A 74 -6.25 -21.45 13.13
CA ALA A 74 -6.13 -22.80 12.58
C ALA A 74 -4.67 -23.10 12.17
N LYS A 75 -4.01 -22.15 11.50
CA LYS A 75 -2.60 -22.32 11.08
C LYS A 75 -1.64 -22.39 12.27
N ILE A 76 -1.86 -21.57 13.30
CA ILE A 76 -1.09 -21.63 14.56
C ILE A 76 -1.27 -23.00 15.22
N GLY A 77 -2.51 -23.50 15.32
CA GLY A 77 -2.79 -24.83 15.88
C GLY A 77 -2.11 -25.96 15.09
N GLN A 78 -2.23 -25.94 13.76
CA GLN A 78 -1.56 -26.90 12.88
C GLN A 78 -0.04 -26.90 13.11
N LEU A 79 0.61 -25.73 13.04
CA LEU A 79 2.05 -25.60 13.23
C LEU A 79 2.49 -26.02 14.65
N THR A 80 1.65 -25.80 15.65
CA THR A 80 1.92 -26.24 17.04
C THR A 80 1.95 -27.76 17.12
N LEU A 81 0.98 -28.44 16.51
CA LEU A 81 0.94 -29.91 16.47
C LEU A 81 2.08 -30.49 15.64
N GLU A 82 2.37 -29.93 14.47
CA GLU A 82 3.48 -30.35 13.61
C GLU A 82 4.83 -30.21 14.34
N ASN A 83 5.06 -29.08 14.99
CA ASN A 83 6.28 -28.87 15.77
C ASN A 83 6.39 -29.85 16.95
N ALA A 84 5.31 -30.07 17.71
CA ALA A 84 5.32 -31.04 18.81
C ALA A 84 5.57 -32.48 18.32
N PHE A 85 5.01 -32.84 17.16
CA PHE A 85 5.26 -34.12 16.52
C PHE A 85 6.74 -34.27 16.12
N LEU A 86 7.30 -33.26 15.43
CA LEU A 86 8.70 -33.25 15.02
C LEU A 86 9.66 -33.29 16.21
N GLU A 87 9.36 -32.56 17.29
CA GLU A 87 10.12 -32.61 18.55
C GLU A 87 10.15 -34.02 19.15
N SER A 88 8.99 -34.68 19.22
CA SER A 88 8.88 -36.07 19.70
C SER A 88 9.60 -37.04 18.78
N ALA A 89 9.48 -36.88 17.45
CA ALA A 89 10.16 -37.73 16.47
C ALA A 89 11.69 -37.59 16.55
N LEU A 90 12.21 -36.36 16.67
CA LEU A 90 13.64 -36.11 16.85
C LEU A 90 14.17 -36.75 18.13
N THR A 91 13.41 -36.63 19.23
CA THR A 91 13.76 -37.25 20.52
C THR A 91 13.80 -38.78 20.41
N LYS A 92 12.80 -39.40 19.76
CA LYS A 92 12.78 -40.85 19.49
C LYS A 92 13.92 -41.30 18.59
N ALA A 93 14.35 -40.45 17.66
CA ALA A 93 15.49 -40.70 16.78
C ALA A 93 16.86 -40.40 17.43
N GLY A 94 16.90 -40.08 18.74
CA GLY A 94 18.14 -39.81 19.47
C GLY A 94 18.80 -38.46 19.12
N ARG A 95 18.07 -37.56 18.43
CA ARG A 95 18.54 -36.22 18.05
C ARG A 95 18.00 -35.17 19.01
N LEU A 96 18.75 -34.09 19.19
CA LEU A 96 18.35 -32.97 20.04
C LEU A 96 17.42 -32.02 19.24
N SER A 97 16.26 -31.70 19.80
CA SER A 97 15.43 -30.59 19.32
C SER A 97 16.03 -29.25 19.76
N ALA A 98 15.90 -28.21 18.92
CA ALA A 98 16.41 -26.86 19.17
C ALA A 98 15.65 -26.08 20.26
N LYS A 99 14.50 -26.60 20.73
CA LYS A 99 13.66 -25.96 21.75
C LYS A 99 14.07 -26.31 23.19
N ARG A 100 15.33 -26.71 23.37
CA ARG A 100 15.89 -27.15 24.64
C ARG A 100 16.69 -26.03 25.28
#